data_AF-A0AB35F4M0-F1
#
_entry.id   AF-A0AB35F4M0-F1
#
_cell.length_a   1.000
_cell.length_b   1.000
_cell.length_c   1.000
_cell.angle_alpha   90.00
_cell.angle_beta   90.00
_cell.angle_gamma   90.00
#
_symmetry.space_group_name_H-M   'P 1'
#
loop_
_entity.id
_entity.type
_entity.pdbx_description
1 polymer ?
#
loop_
_entity_poly.entity_id
_entity_poly.type
_entity_poly.pdbx_seq_one_letter_code
_entity_poly.pdbx_strand_id
1 'polypeptide(L)'
;MKKDGRTFIRWFSFGCKSLFAVMGIGIAYYAAIGVFGLAYNPVSYYFSEWVNWMQPKIKLPVTYNDASLYFNDGTYSLGGYLMSVGYLLVMFFVQLYVAAYLLNKLYWSLMTQVIIYKEGRDFHRKYAGISSARITRLLSEAEVDMELEDISRKHWEKWKEHYKSNMSYDEWKRKFKKVL
;
A
#
# COMPACT_ATOMS: atom_id res chain seq x y z
N MET A 1 -13.84 2.76 12.81
CA MET A 1 -13.28 1.43 12.43
C MET A 1 -13.69 0.36 13.44
N LYS A 2 -14.24 -0.78 12.98
CA LYS A 2 -14.53 -1.94 13.83
C LYS A 2 -13.26 -2.45 14.53
N LYS A 3 -13.40 -3.08 15.70
CA LYS A 3 -12.30 -3.59 16.56
C LYS A 3 -11.27 -4.41 15.76
N ASP A 4 -11.73 -5.20 14.79
CA ASP A 4 -10.91 -6.07 13.93
C ASP A 4 -10.00 -5.31 12.96
N GLY A 5 -10.39 -4.10 12.56
CA GLY A 5 -9.60 -3.22 11.70
C GLY A 5 -8.29 -2.80 12.37
N ARG A 6 -8.37 -2.41 13.65
CA ARG A 6 -7.22 -1.99 14.47
C ARG A 6 -6.29 -3.15 14.79
N THR A 7 -6.82 -4.35 15.04
CA THR A 7 -6.02 -5.54 15.31
C THR A 7 -5.18 -5.95 14.11
N PHE A 8 -5.77 -5.97 12.91
CA PHE A 8 -5.03 -6.28 11.67
C PHE A 8 -3.90 -5.28 11.39
N ILE A 9 -4.17 -3.98 11.50
CA ILE A 9 -3.15 -2.95 11.24
C ILE A 9 -1.99 -3.08 12.23
N ARG A 10 -2.27 -3.42 13.49
CA ARG A 10 -1.23 -3.68 14.49
C ARG A 10 -0.37 -4.89 14.15
N TRP A 11 -0.98 -6.01 13.77
CA TRP A 11 -0.25 -7.22 13.36
C TRP A 11 0.56 -7.00 12.09
N PHE A 12 -0.02 -6.35 11.08
CA PHE A 12 0.68 -6.01 9.85
C PHE A 12 1.84 -5.05 10.10
N SER A 13 1.62 -3.99 10.89
CA SER A 13 2.68 -3.06 11.28
C SER A 13 3.80 -3.76 12.05
N PHE A 14 3.48 -4.69 12.95
CA PHE A 14 4.47 -5.49 13.67
C PHE A 14 5.29 -6.36 12.70
N GLY A 15 4.64 -7.10 11.80
CA GLY A 15 5.31 -7.93 10.79
C GLY A 15 6.21 -7.11 9.88
N CYS A 16 5.75 -5.95 9.40
CA CYS A 16 6.58 -5.02 8.63
C CYS A 16 7.78 -4.55 9.46
N LYS A 17 7.58 -4.08 10.70
CA LYS A 17 8.70 -3.64 11.55
C LYS A 17 9.76 -4.73 11.72
N SER A 18 9.36 -5.97 11.97
CA SER A 18 10.28 -7.10 12.09
C SER A 18 11.05 -7.36 10.79
N LEU A 19 10.36 -7.38 9.65
CA LEU A 19 10.99 -7.59 8.34
C LEU A 19 11.97 -6.47 7.99
N PHE A 20 11.60 -5.20 8.21
CA PHE A 20 12.47 -4.06 7.98
C PHE A 20 13.65 -4.00 8.96
N ALA A 21 13.49 -4.47 10.20
CA ALA A 21 14.59 -4.62 11.14
C ALA A 21 15.60 -5.66 10.66
N VAL A 22 15.15 -6.84 10.21
CA VAL A 22 16.02 -7.89 9.66
C VAL A 22 16.77 -7.39 8.42
N MET A 23 16.09 -6.69 7.51
CA MET A 23 16.76 -6.08 6.35
C MET A 23 17.79 -5.03 6.78
N GLY A 24 17.48 -4.18 7.76
CA GLY A 24 18.41 -3.19 8.29
C GLY A 24 19.68 -3.84 8.87
N ILE A 25 19.52 -4.93 9.63
CA ILE A 25 20.65 -5.72 10.15
C ILE A 25 21.48 -6.30 9.01
N GLY A 26 20.84 -6.88 7.99
CA GLY A 26 21.53 -7.45 6.84
C GLY A 26 22.33 -6.41 6.05
N ILE A 27 21.77 -5.21 5.85
CA ILE A 27 22.47 -4.09 5.20
C ILE A 27 23.66 -3.64 6.04
N ALA A 28 23.47 -3.48 7.35
CA ALA A 28 24.55 -3.03 8.23
C ALA A 28 25.70 -4.05 8.27
N TYR A 29 25.36 -5.34 8.32
CA TYR A 29 26.33 -6.42 8.23
C TYR A 29 27.08 -6.39 6.90
N TYR A 30 26.37 -6.26 5.77
CA TYR A 30 26.97 -6.17 4.44
C TYR A 30 27.91 -4.96 4.30
N ALA A 31 27.49 -3.79 4.79
CA ALA A 31 28.32 -2.60 4.79
C ALA A 31 29.60 -2.80 5.63
N ALA A 32 29.50 -3.46 6.79
CA ALA A 32 30.65 -3.74 7.66
C ALA A 32 31.65 -4.69 6.98
N ILE A 33 31.20 -5.83 6.45
CA ILE A 33 32.09 -6.77 5.74
C ILE A 33 32.68 -6.14 4.48
N GLY A 34 31.97 -5.19 3.85
CA GLY A 34 32.46 -4.39 2.74
C GLY A 34 33.64 -3.49 3.13
N VAL A 35 33.55 -2.80 4.28
CA VAL A 35 34.66 -1.98 4.81
C VAL A 35 35.89 -2.83 5.12
N PHE A 36 35.70 -4.05 5.65
CA PHE A 36 36.81 -4.97 5.91
C PHE A 36 37.37 -5.64 4.64
N GLY A 37 36.81 -5.37 3.46
CA GLY A 37 37.25 -5.97 2.21
C GLY A 37 36.89 -7.45 2.06
N LEU A 38 36.01 -7.97 2.92
CA LEU A 38 35.52 -9.35 2.86
C LEU A 38 34.40 -9.53 1.82
N ALA A 39 33.78 -8.43 1.39
CA ALA A 39 32.82 -8.39 0.30
C ALA A 39 33.06 -7.16 -0.57
N TYR A 40 32.77 -7.27 -1.86
CA TYR A 40 32.79 -6.13 -2.77
C TYR A 40 31.71 -5.12 -2.37
N ASN A 41 32.08 -3.87 -2.08
CA ASN A 41 31.15 -2.77 -1.83
C ASN A 41 31.12 -1.80 -3.03
N PRO A 42 30.07 -1.86 -3.88
CA PRO A 42 30.00 -1.03 -5.08
C PRO A 42 29.93 0.46 -4.76
N VAL A 43 29.33 0.86 -3.64
CA VAL A 43 29.14 2.27 -3.29
C VAL A 43 30.49 2.94 -3.07
N SER A 44 31.32 2.37 -2.21
CA SER A 44 32.65 2.89 -1.92
C SER A 44 33.57 2.80 -3.14
N TYR A 45 33.45 1.75 -3.95
CA TYR A 45 34.23 1.58 -5.18
C TYR A 45 33.93 2.67 -6.21
N TYR A 46 32.67 2.82 -6.63
CA TYR A 46 32.29 3.81 -7.64
C TYR A 46 32.50 5.25 -7.15
N PHE A 47 32.32 5.51 -5.85
CA PHE A 47 32.63 6.82 -5.30
C PHE A 47 34.13 7.12 -5.36
N SER A 48 34.99 6.15 -5.04
CA SER A 48 36.44 6.30 -5.17
C SER A 48 36.86 6.53 -6.63
N GLU A 49 36.30 5.77 -7.59
CA GLU A 49 36.55 5.97 -9.02
C GLU A 49 36.11 7.36 -9.51
N TRP A 50 34.95 7.86 -9.05
CA TRP A 50 34.47 9.19 -9.40
C TRP A 50 35.40 10.30 -8.87
N VAL A 51 35.90 10.16 -7.63
CA VAL A 51 36.87 11.10 -7.08
C VAL A 51 38.21 11.01 -7.82
N ASN A 52 38.67 9.82 -8.14
CA ASN A 52 39.90 9.60 -8.91
C ASN A 52 39.80 10.25 -10.31
N TRP A 53 38.64 10.15 -10.96
CA TRP A 53 38.39 10.84 -12.23
C TRP A 53 38.49 12.37 -12.11
N MET A 54 37.96 12.96 -11.04
CA MET A 54 38.02 14.41 -10.78
C MET A 54 39.41 14.88 -10.31
N GLN A 55 40.08 14.06 -9.51
CA GLN A 55 41.37 14.36 -8.90
C GLN A 55 42.29 13.13 -8.95
N PRO A 56 42.99 12.90 -10.07
CA PRO A 56 43.78 11.67 -10.30
C PRO A 56 44.95 11.45 -9.33
N LYS A 57 45.33 12.49 -8.59
CA LYS A 57 46.40 12.41 -7.57
C LYS A 57 45.91 11.86 -6.24
N ILE A 58 44.60 11.70 -6.06
CA ILE A 58 43.99 11.26 -4.80
C ILE A 58 43.34 9.90 -5.03
N LYS A 59 43.87 8.86 -4.39
CA LYS A 59 43.26 7.53 -4.36
C LYS A 59 42.61 7.29 -3.01
N LEU A 60 41.28 7.34 -2.96
CA LEU A 60 40.55 7.11 -1.71
C LEU A 60 40.56 5.61 -1.37
N PRO A 61 40.82 5.26 -0.09
CA PRO A 61 40.78 3.88 0.36
C PRO A 61 39.35 3.35 0.26
N VAL A 62 39.16 2.17 -0.32
CA VAL A 62 37.83 1.54 -0.44
C VAL A 62 37.61 0.55 0.71
N THR A 63 38.70 -0.08 1.15
CA THR A 63 38.70 -1.09 2.21
C THR A 63 39.71 -0.74 3.31
N TYR A 64 39.57 -1.38 4.47
CA TYR A 64 40.54 -1.31 5.56
C TYR A 64 41.93 -1.79 5.12
N ASN A 65 42.01 -2.77 4.21
CA ASN A 65 43.29 -3.20 3.65
C ASN A 65 43.95 -2.09 2.82
N ASP A 66 43.17 -1.27 2.10
CA ASP A 66 43.73 -0.11 1.39
C ASP A 66 44.19 0.98 2.36
N ALA A 67 43.47 1.15 3.47
CA ALA A 67 43.86 2.06 4.55
C ALA A 67 45.14 1.60 5.26
N SER A 68 45.34 0.29 5.44
CA SER A 68 46.53 -0.23 6.11
C SER A 68 47.82 -0.11 5.28
N LEU A 69 47.73 0.05 3.95
CA LEU A 69 48.89 0.35 3.10
C LEU A 69 49.57 1.68 3.48
N TYR A 70 48.82 2.65 4.01
CA TYR A 70 49.38 3.92 4.53
C TYR A 70 50.29 3.72 5.76
N PHE A 71 50.28 2.54 6.39
CA PHE A 71 51.27 2.15 7.41
C PHE A 71 52.50 1.44 6.84
N ASN A 72 52.38 0.75 5.70
CA ASN A 72 53.41 -0.16 5.18
C ASN A 72 54.37 0.46 4.16
N ASP A 73 54.03 1.59 3.53
CA ASP A 73 54.83 2.24 2.48
C ASP A 73 56.07 3.02 2.98
N GLY A 74 56.63 2.67 4.14
CA GLY A 74 57.91 3.18 4.64
C GLY A 74 57.92 4.64 5.15
N THR A 75 56.88 5.42 4.87
CA THR A 75 56.62 6.72 5.50
C THR A 75 55.58 6.53 6.59
N TYR A 76 56.00 6.38 7.85
CA TYR A 76 55.11 6.31 9.02
C TYR A 76 54.27 7.59 9.14
N SER A 77 53.15 7.64 8.44
CA SER A 77 52.21 8.76 8.45
C SER A 77 50.99 8.34 9.28
N LEU A 78 51.14 8.33 10.60
CA LEU A 78 50.04 8.06 11.54
C LEU A 78 48.81 8.94 11.21
N GLY A 79 49.04 10.18 10.78
CA GLY A 79 48.00 11.10 10.33
C GLY A 79 47.27 10.61 9.07
N GLY A 80 47.98 10.12 8.06
CA GLY A 80 47.38 9.57 6.84
C GLY A 80 46.53 8.33 7.12
N TYR A 81 47.03 7.44 7.98
CA TYR A 81 46.26 6.28 8.42
C TYR A 81 44.98 6.67 9.18
N LEU A 82 45.08 7.56 10.18
CA LEU A 82 43.92 8.00 10.96
C LEU A 82 42.86 8.66 10.07
N MET A 83 43.28 9.46 9.09
CA MET A 83 42.39 10.08 8.11
C MET A 83 41.72 9.03 7.21
N SER A 84 42.47 8.01 6.78
CA SER A 84 41.95 6.93 5.93
C SER A 84 40.89 6.07 6.65
N VAL A 85 41.14 5.70 7.90
CA VAL A 85 40.18 4.94 8.73
C VAL A 85 38.98 5.79 9.10
N GLY A 86 39.21 7.06 9.46
CA GLY A 86 38.12 8.02 9.71
C GLY A 86 37.21 8.19 8.51
N TYR A 87 37.78 8.29 7.30
CA TYR A 87 37.02 8.34 6.05
C TYR A 87 36.16 7.09 5.83
N LEU A 88 36.73 5.88 6.00
CA LEU A 88 35.98 4.63 5.85
C LEU A 88 34.80 4.54 6.84
N LEU A 89 35.01 5.00 8.07
CA LEU A 89 33.98 5.07 9.10
C LEU A 89 32.86 6.06 8.74
N VAL A 90 33.20 7.23 8.20
CA VAL A 90 32.21 8.19 7.68
C VAL A 90 31.41 7.58 6.53
N MET A 91 32.08 6.94 5.56
CA MET A 91 31.41 6.30 4.42
C MET A 91 30.45 5.19 4.87
N PHE A 92 30.86 4.40 5.86
CA PHE A 92 29.99 3.40 6.49
C PHE A 92 28.73 4.04 7.08
N PHE A 93 28.85 5.11 7.86
CA PHE A 93 27.70 5.80 8.43
C PHE A 93 26.81 6.46 7.38
N VAL A 94 27.39 7.04 6.34
CA VAL A 94 26.62 7.61 5.21
C VAL A 94 25.82 6.51 4.51
N GLN A 95 26.41 5.35 4.25
CA GLN A 95 25.73 4.22 3.65
C GLN A 95 24.57 3.71 4.52
N LEU A 96 24.79 3.59 5.83
CA LEU A 96 23.73 3.24 6.78
C LEU A 96 22.59 4.28 6.79
N TYR A 97 22.93 5.57 6.78
CA TYR A 97 21.96 6.65 6.77
C TYR A 97 21.08 6.62 5.52
N VAL A 98 21.70 6.50 4.33
CA VAL A 98 20.98 6.42 3.06
C VAL A 98 20.10 5.17 3.02
N ALA A 99 20.61 4.02 3.46
CA ALA A 99 19.84 2.79 3.52
C ALA A 99 18.64 2.91 4.47
N ALA A 100 18.84 3.47 5.67
CA ALA A 100 17.78 3.71 6.63
C ALA A 100 16.70 4.65 6.07
N TYR A 101 17.11 5.70 5.36
CA TYR A 101 16.19 6.62 4.69
C TYR A 101 15.33 5.90 3.63
N LEU A 102 15.96 5.10 2.76
CA LEU A 102 15.25 4.33 1.73
C LEU A 102 14.32 3.27 2.33
N LEU A 103 14.79 2.53 3.34
CA LEU A 103 13.98 1.55 4.07
C LEU A 103 12.77 2.21 4.72
N ASN A 104 12.94 3.37 5.35
CA ASN A 104 11.84 4.11 5.96
C ASN A 104 10.83 4.57 4.90
N LYS A 105 11.29 5.08 3.75
CA LYS A 105 10.42 5.47 2.63
C LYS A 105 9.60 4.28 2.10
N LEU A 106 10.24 3.12 1.94
CA LEU A 106 9.57 1.87 1.54
C LEU A 106 8.56 1.39 2.58
N TYR A 107 8.91 1.45 3.87
CA TYR A 107 8.02 1.09 4.97
C TYR A 107 6.72 1.92 4.94
N TRP A 108 6.84 3.25 4.82
CA TRP A 108 5.67 4.13 4.74
C TRP A 108 4.85 3.89 3.48
N SER A 109 5.50 3.65 2.33
CA SER A 109 4.81 3.34 1.09
C SER A 109 3.97 2.06 1.20
N LEU A 110 4.54 0.98 1.74
CA LEU A 110 3.83 -0.28 1.94
C LEU A 110 2.69 -0.15 2.94
N MET A 111 2.92 0.52 4.07
CA MET A 111 1.88 0.79 5.07
C MET A 111 0.70 1.54 4.46
N THR A 112 0.94 2.60 3.69
CA THR A 112 -0.10 3.37 3.02
C THR A 112 -0.88 2.53 2.00
N GLN A 113 -0.20 1.78 1.14
CA GLN A 113 -0.86 0.93 0.13
C GLN A 113 -1.77 -0.13 0.78
N VAL A 114 -1.32 -0.77 1.86
CA VAL A 114 -2.13 -1.79 2.55
C VAL A 114 -3.34 -1.18 3.26
N ILE A 115 -3.19 0.00 3.85
CA ILE A 115 -4.31 0.74 4.45
C ILE A 115 -5.34 1.10 3.36
N ILE A 116 -4.90 1.67 2.24
CA ILE A 116 -5.77 2.05 1.12
C ILE A 116 -6.48 0.81 0.55
N TYR A 117 -5.75 -0.27 0.30
CA TYR A 117 -6.33 -1.51 -0.23
C TYR A 117 -7.42 -2.07 0.70
N LYS A 118 -7.16 -2.06 2.01
CA LYS A 118 -8.14 -2.55 3.00
C LYS A 118 -9.38 -1.66 3.06
N GLU A 119 -9.20 -0.35 3.16
CA GLU A 119 -10.33 0.60 3.19
C GLU A 119 -11.13 0.55 1.89
N GLY A 120 -10.46 0.43 0.74
CA GLY A 120 -11.12 0.24 -0.57
C GLY A 120 -11.93 -1.05 -0.64
N ARG A 121 -11.38 -2.17 -0.14
CA ARG A 121 -12.09 -3.46 -0.07
C ARG A 121 -13.31 -3.39 0.86
N ASP A 122 -13.15 -2.77 2.02
CA ASP A 122 -14.25 -2.61 3.00
C ASP A 122 -15.33 -1.68 2.46
N PHE A 123 -14.96 -0.63 1.71
CA PHE A 123 -15.89 0.25 1.01
C PHE A 123 -16.67 -0.52 -0.06
N HIS A 124 -15.99 -1.26 -0.94
CA HIS A 124 -16.66 -2.07 -1.98
C HIS A 124 -17.63 -3.10 -1.39
N ARG A 125 -17.25 -3.78 -0.29
CA ARG A 125 -18.14 -4.73 0.39
C ARG A 125 -19.40 -4.07 0.94
N LYS A 126 -19.27 -2.90 1.57
CA LYS A 126 -20.43 -2.14 2.08
C LYS A 126 -21.30 -1.64 0.94
N TYR A 127 -20.70 -1.09 -0.10
CA TYR A 127 -21.43 -0.57 -1.25
C TYR A 127 -22.18 -1.67 -1.99
N ALA A 128 -21.55 -2.83 -2.21
CA ALA A 128 -22.19 -4.00 -2.80
C ALA A 128 -23.42 -4.43 -2.00
N GLY A 129 -23.30 -4.54 -0.67
CA GLY A 129 -24.41 -4.90 0.22
C GLY A 129 -25.56 -3.87 0.25
N ILE A 130 -25.24 -2.57 0.20
CA ILE A 130 -26.26 -1.51 0.11
C ILE A 130 -26.95 -1.56 -1.26
N SER A 131 -26.20 -1.76 -2.34
CA SER A 131 -26.76 -1.85 -3.68
C SER A 131 -27.67 -3.06 -3.85
N SER A 132 -27.26 -4.23 -3.33
CA SER A 132 -28.07 -5.45 -3.41
C SER A 132 -29.34 -5.30 -2.60
N ALA A 133 -29.27 -4.79 -1.36
CA ALA A 133 -30.45 -4.52 -0.54
C ALA A 133 -31.42 -3.52 -1.22
N ARG A 134 -30.89 -2.49 -1.88
CA ARG A 134 -31.69 -1.53 -2.65
C ARG A 134 -32.39 -2.21 -3.84
N ILE A 135 -31.66 -3.04 -4.59
CA ILE A 135 -32.22 -3.78 -5.73
C ILE A 135 -33.31 -4.75 -5.27
N THR A 136 -33.07 -5.50 -4.19
CA THR A 136 -34.06 -6.43 -3.63
C THR A 136 -35.32 -5.70 -3.19
N ARG A 137 -35.18 -4.52 -2.56
CA ARG A 137 -36.32 -3.69 -2.18
C ARG A 137 -37.12 -3.21 -3.39
N LEU A 138 -36.44 -2.69 -4.43
CA LEU A 138 -37.11 -2.24 -5.65
C LEU A 138 -37.83 -3.40 -6.36
N LEU A 139 -37.25 -4.61 -6.36
CA LEU A 139 -37.89 -5.80 -6.90
C LEU A 139 -39.14 -6.18 -6.10
N SER A 140 -39.07 -6.15 -4.76
CA SER A 140 -40.25 -6.43 -3.93
C SER A 140 -41.36 -5.39 -4.07
N GLU A 141 -41.01 -4.10 -4.21
CA GLU A 141 -41.99 -3.04 -4.46
C GLU A 141 -42.67 -3.24 -5.83
N ALA A 142 -41.92 -3.61 -6.86
CA ALA A 142 -42.47 -3.93 -8.18
C ALA A 142 -43.37 -5.19 -8.19
N GLU A 143 -43.05 -6.20 -7.38
CA GLU A 143 -43.86 -7.41 -7.23
C GLU A 143 -45.22 -7.09 -6.57
N VAL A 144 -45.21 -6.27 -5.50
CA VAL A 144 -46.43 -5.80 -4.84
C VAL A 144 -47.29 -4.96 -5.80
N ASP A 145 -46.68 -4.08 -6.60
CA ASP A 145 -47.41 -3.28 -7.59
C ASP A 145 -48.07 -4.16 -8.66
N MET A 146 -47.39 -5.22 -9.13
CA MET A 146 -47.97 -6.19 -10.07
C MET A 146 -49.13 -6.98 -9.45
N GLU A 147 -49.01 -7.40 -8.20
CA GLU A 147 -50.09 -8.12 -7.50
C GLU A 147 -51.32 -7.21 -7.32
N LEU A 148 -51.12 -5.94 -6.97
CA LEU A 148 -52.20 -4.95 -6.85
C LEU A 148 -52.88 -4.68 -8.21
N GLU A 149 -52.11 -4.62 -9.28
CA GLU A 149 -52.61 -4.48 -10.66
C GLU A 149 -53.47 -5.69 -11.06
N ASP A 150 -53.06 -6.92 -10.71
CA ASP A 150 -53.83 -8.14 -10.96
C ASP A 150 -55.14 -8.20 -10.15
N ILE A 151 -55.09 -7.89 -8.85
CA ILE A 151 -56.28 -7.83 -7.98
C ILE A 151 -57.28 -6.80 -8.51
N SER A 152 -56.80 -5.63 -8.89
CA SER A 152 -57.67 -4.57 -9.42
C SER A 152 -58.28 -4.95 -10.78
N ARG A 153 -57.56 -5.70 -11.63
CA ARG A 153 -58.08 -6.25 -12.88
C ARG A 153 -59.18 -7.29 -12.64
N LYS A 154 -58.98 -8.22 -11.72
CA LYS A 154 -60.00 -9.20 -11.30
C LYS A 154 -61.26 -8.53 -10.73
N HIS A 155 -61.09 -7.45 -9.96
CA HIS A 155 -62.22 -6.69 -9.43
C HIS A 155 -63.00 -5.98 -10.54
N TRP A 156 -62.31 -5.38 -11.51
CA TRP A 156 -62.93 -4.78 -12.69
C TRP A 156 -63.72 -5.80 -13.51
N GLU A 157 -63.19 -7.01 -13.73
CA GLU A 157 -63.88 -8.07 -14.48
C GLU A 157 -65.23 -8.41 -13.82
N LYS A 158 -65.23 -8.63 -12.50
CA LYS A 158 -66.47 -8.89 -11.73
C LYS A 158 -67.44 -7.72 -11.77
N TRP A 159 -66.94 -6.48 -11.63
CA TRP A 159 -67.76 -5.27 -11.72
C TRP A 159 -68.40 -5.13 -13.11
N LYS A 160 -67.62 -5.38 -14.16
CA LYS A 160 -68.05 -5.29 -15.56
C LYS A 160 -69.16 -6.30 -15.85
N GLU A 161 -69.01 -7.53 -15.39
CA GLU A 161 -70.02 -8.59 -15.50
C GLU A 161 -71.31 -8.23 -14.76
N HIS A 162 -71.21 -7.77 -13.51
CA HIS A 162 -72.36 -7.45 -12.68
C HIS A 162 -73.20 -6.28 -13.24
N TYR A 163 -72.54 -5.22 -13.71
CA TYR A 163 -73.21 -4.02 -14.24
C TYR A 163 -73.43 -4.05 -15.75
N LYS A 164 -73.03 -5.13 -16.45
CA LYS A 164 -73.08 -5.26 -17.93
C LYS A 164 -72.48 -4.04 -18.64
N SER A 165 -71.36 -3.54 -18.11
CA SER A 165 -70.71 -2.33 -18.61
C SER A 165 -69.79 -2.61 -19.79
N ASN A 166 -69.78 -1.76 -20.81
CA ASN A 166 -68.81 -1.81 -21.92
C ASN A 166 -67.52 -1.01 -21.63
N MET A 167 -67.35 -0.52 -20.41
CA MET A 167 -66.21 0.33 -20.03
C MET A 167 -64.90 -0.47 -20.00
N SER A 168 -63.84 0.11 -20.56
CA SER A 168 -62.49 -0.49 -20.55
C SER A 168 -61.85 -0.41 -19.16
N TYR A 169 -60.88 -1.29 -18.89
CA TYR A 169 -60.16 -1.31 -17.61
C TYR A 169 -59.48 0.03 -17.31
N ASP A 170 -58.85 0.68 -18.30
CA ASP A 170 -58.16 1.97 -18.12
C ASP A 170 -59.13 3.14 -17.88
N GLU A 171 -60.34 3.09 -18.46
CA GLU A 171 -61.41 4.05 -18.16
C GLU A 171 -61.98 3.84 -16.75
N TRP A 172 -62.22 2.59 -16.38
CA TRP A 172 -62.69 2.23 -15.04
C TRP A 172 -61.67 2.60 -13.97
N LYS A 173 -60.38 2.31 -14.19
CA LYS A 173 -59.26 2.68 -13.31
C LYS A 173 -59.21 4.20 -13.14
N ARG A 174 -59.33 4.99 -14.21
CA ARG A 174 -59.35 6.47 -14.11
C ARG A 174 -60.55 7.03 -13.33
N LYS A 175 -61.72 6.40 -13.45
CA LYS A 175 -62.96 6.86 -12.77
C LYS A 175 -63.04 6.44 -11.31
N PHE A 176 -62.65 5.21 -10.99
CA PHE A 176 -62.85 4.63 -9.67
C PHE A 176 -61.57 4.60 -8.80
N LYS A 177 -60.36 4.52 -9.39
CA LYS A 177 -59.10 4.51 -8.61
C LYS A 177 -58.70 5.90 -8.09
N LYS A 178 -59.32 6.99 -8.55
CA LYS A 178 -59.08 8.36 -8.02
C LYS A 178 -59.97 8.74 -6.83
N VAL A 179 -60.94 7.89 -6.46
CA VAL A 179 -61.96 8.18 -5.44
C VAL A 179 -61.71 7.39 -4.14
N LEU A 180 -60.72 6.51 -4.13
CA LEU A 180 -60.20 5.76 -2.99
C LEU A 180 -58.76 6.17 -2.70
#